data_AF-A0A3Q1GEQ1-F1
#
_entry.id   AF-A0A3Q1GEQ1-F1
#
_cell.length_a   1.000
_cell.length_b   1.000
_cell.length_c   1.000
_cell.angle_alpha   90.00
_cell.angle_beta   90.00
_cell.angle_gamma   90.00
#
_symmetry.space_group_name_H-M   'P 1'
#
loop_
_entity.id
_entity.type
_entity.pdbx_description
1 polymer ?
#
loop_
_entity_poly.entity_id
_entity_poly.type
_entity_poly.pdbx_seq_one_letter_code
_entity_poly.pdbx_strand_id
1 'polypeptide(L)'
;MVAVVTWLIMLKRNQRKLRTENKMGPGPAVQSEAIVAGTQFSVPDAPEAPEVTKISKEEMTVQWSEPEKDGGKPITGYLLEKREEHAVRWSPVNKDPIPSTRFTVTGLLPLHDYQYRVKAVNEIGIGSPSKASRAITAKDAVGMLQQYLQLSLFSHHGYQLKLYQDTECCQLAS
;
A
#
# COMPACT_ATOMS: atom_id res chain seq x y z
N MET A 1 -27.94 -1.76 12.80
CA MET A 1 -26.47 -1.92 12.91
C MET A 1 -25.74 -0.60 12.56
N VAL A 2 -26.10 0.52 13.21
CA VAL A 2 -25.41 1.83 13.05
C VAL A 2 -25.20 2.52 14.42
N ALA A 3 -25.57 1.86 15.52
CA ALA A 3 -25.59 2.47 16.85
C ALA A 3 -24.33 2.20 17.70
N VAL A 4 -23.37 1.38 17.24
CA VAL A 4 -22.21 0.98 18.08
C VAL A 4 -20.97 1.82 17.78
N VAL A 5 -20.79 2.26 16.52
CA VAL A 5 -19.58 2.98 16.10
C VAL A 5 -19.57 4.45 16.55
N THR A 6 -20.74 5.07 16.74
CA THR A 6 -20.86 6.46 17.23
C THR A 6 -20.65 6.60 18.74
N TRP A 7 -20.73 5.52 19.52
CA TRP A 7 -20.53 5.58 20.98
C TRP A 7 -19.05 5.52 21.40
N LEU A 8 -18.19 4.85 20.64
CA LEU A 8 -16.74 4.77 20.93
C LEU A 8 -16.01 6.12 20.78
N ILE A 9 -16.55 7.04 19.98
CA ILE A 9 -15.94 8.37 19.75
C ILE A 9 -16.41 9.39 20.81
N MET A 10 -17.58 9.19 21.42
CA MET A 10 -18.09 10.07 22.48
C MET A 10 -17.41 9.82 23.85
N LEU A 11 -16.88 8.61 24.09
CA LEU A 11 -16.24 8.23 25.36
C LEU A 11 -14.80 8.74 25.53
N LYS A 12 -14.25 9.50 24.58
CA LYS A 12 -12.96 10.22 24.76
C LYS A 12 -13.13 11.70 25.11
N ARG A 13 -14.35 12.23 25.25
CA ARG A 13 -14.57 13.67 25.50
C ARG A 13 -15.08 14.05 26.89
N ASN A 14 -15.26 13.11 27.81
CA ASN A 14 -15.77 13.43 29.14
C ASN A 14 -14.93 12.83 30.26
N GLN A 15 -13.63 13.14 30.28
CA GLN A 15 -12.83 13.09 31.50
C GLN A 15 -13.19 14.34 32.35
N ARG A 16 -14.44 14.42 32.81
CA ARG A 16 -14.79 15.36 33.89
C ARG A 16 -14.23 14.76 35.17
N LYS A 17 -13.09 15.30 35.59
CA LYS A 17 -12.43 15.05 36.87
C LYS A 17 -13.48 15.18 37.98
N LEU A 18 -14.02 14.06 38.46
CA LEU A 18 -14.82 14.03 39.67
C LEU A 18 -13.87 14.35 40.82
N ARG A 19 -13.88 15.62 41.24
CA ARG A 19 -13.10 16.09 42.39
C ARG A 19 -13.90 15.77 43.63
N THR A 20 -13.63 14.62 44.24
CA THR A 20 -13.96 14.40 45.64
C THR A 20 -12.93 15.18 46.48
N GLU A 21 -13.31 16.33 47.03
CA GLU A 21 -12.49 17.02 48.04
C GLU A 21 -12.66 16.31 49.38
N ASN A 22 -11.80 15.31 49.63
CA ASN A 22 -11.51 14.84 50.98
C ASN A 22 -10.33 15.65 51.54
N LYS A 23 -10.38 16.01 52.83
CA LYS A 23 -9.42 16.91 53.52
C LYS A 23 -7.98 16.39 53.64
N MET A 24 -7.68 15.23 53.07
CA MET A 24 -6.37 14.60 53.09
C MET A 24 -6.01 14.36 51.62
N GLY A 25 -4.86 14.87 51.18
CA GLY A 25 -4.47 15.00 49.76
C GLY A 25 -4.58 13.73 48.91
N PRO A 26 -4.45 13.85 47.58
CA PRO A 26 -4.62 12.71 46.68
C PRO A 26 -3.58 11.62 47.00
N GLY A 27 -4.08 10.42 47.32
CA GLY A 27 -3.23 9.22 47.44
C GLY A 27 -2.54 8.91 46.11
N PRO A 28 -1.51 8.04 46.14
CA PRO A 28 -0.74 7.69 44.94
C PRO A 28 -1.66 7.14 43.85
N ALA A 29 -1.49 7.61 42.62
CA ALA A 29 -2.28 7.17 41.49
C ALA A 29 -1.97 5.69 41.17
N VAL A 30 -2.93 4.81 41.43
CA VAL A 30 -2.90 3.45 40.89
C VAL A 30 -3.45 3.50 39.47
N GLN A 31 -2.58 3.41 38.47
CA GLN A 31 -2.99 3.09 37.11
C GLN A 31 -3.20 1.57 37.04
N SER A 32 -4.44 1.13 36.92
CA SER A 32 -4.73 -0.27 36.58
C SER A 32 -4.30 -0.52 35.13
N GLU A 33 -3.54 -1.59 34.90
CA GLU A 33 -3.19 -2.02 33.55
C GLU A 33 -4.46 -2.35 32.76
N ALA A 34 -4.52 -1.90 31.50
CA ALA A 34 -5.67 -2.14 30.65
C ALA A 34 -5.78 -3.65 30.35
N ILE A 35 -6.83 -4.30 30.86
CA ILE A 35 -7.15 -5.68 30.50
C ILE A 35 -7.71 -5.68 29.08
N VAL A 36 -6.92 -6.10 28.11
CA VAL A 36 -7.38 -6.34 26.74
C VAL A 36 -8.30 -7.56 26.80
N ALA A 37 -9.59 -7.36 26.50
CA ALA A 37 -10.53 -8.46 26.33
C ALA A 37 -10.11 -9.31 25.12
N GLY A 38 -9.40 -10.41 25.36
CA GLY A 38 -8.98 -11.34 24.31
C GLY A 38 -10.16 -12.23 23.89
N THR A 39 -10.64 -12.06 22.66
CA THR A 39 -11.49 -13.06 22.01
C THR A 39 -10.64 -14.23 21.54
N GLN A 40 -11.18 -15.45 21.54
CA GLN A 40 -10.49 -16.65 21.00
C GLN A 40 -10.18 -16.56 19.48
N PHE A 41 -10.76 -15.57 18.80
CA PHE A 41 -10.58 -15.30 17.38
C PHE A 41 -9.71 -14.06 17.18
N SER A 42 -8.94 -14.06 16.08
CA SER A 42 -8.09 -12.96 15.67
C SER A 42 -8.37 -12.54 14.22
N VAL A 43 -7.74 -11.45 13.79
CA VAL A 43 -7.66 -11.12 12.37
C VAL A 43 -6.82 -12.19 11.62
N PRO A 44 -6.96 -12.31 10.29
CA PRO A 44 -6.15 -13.24 9.52
C PRO A 44 -4.68 -12.83 9.49
N ASP A 45 -3.81 -13.80 9.24
CA ASP A 45 -2.41 -13.54 8.96
C ASP A 45 -2.22 -12.83 7.60
N ALA A 46 -1.00 -12.34 7.36
CA ALA A 46 -0.67 -11.73 6.09
C ALA A 46 -0.70 -12.77 4.96
N PRO A 47 -1.34 -12.48 3.81
CA PRO A 47 -1.20 -13.31 2.63
C PRO A 47 0.24 -13.34 2.12
N GLU A 48 0.52 -14.25 1.20
CA GLU A 48 1.78 -14.25 0.45
C GLU A 48 1.93 -13.00 -0.43
N ALA A 49 3.17 -12.73 -0.84
CA ALA A 49 3.44 -11.61 -1.75
C ALA A 49 2.68 -11.83 -3.07
N PRO A 50 1.90 -10.85 -3.55
CA PRO A 50 1.15 -11.03 -4.78
C PRO A 50 2.07 -11.08 -6.00
N GLU A 51 1.62 -11.80 -7.01
CA GLU A 51 2.29 -11.96 -8.30
C GLU A 51 1.50 -11.29 -9.43
N VAL A 52 2.21 -10.61 -10.32
CA VAL A 52 1.63 -10.03 -11.54
C VAL A 52 1.75 -11.06 -12.66
N THR A 53 0.60 -11.49 -13.17
CA THR A 53 0.49 -12.59 -14.15
C THR A 53 0.18 -12.14 -15.57
N LYS A 54 -0.42 -10.95 -15.73
CA LYS A 54 -0.65 -10.31 -17.03
C LYS A 54 -0.29 -8.84 -16.93
N ILE A 55 0.35 -8.33 -17.97
CA ILE A 55 0.87 -6.97 -18.03
C ILE A 55 0.43 -6.34 -19.36
N SER A 56 -0.10 -5.14 -19.26
CA SER A 56 -0.31 -4.22 -20.38
C SER A 56 0.06 -2.81 -19.94
N LYS A 57 -0.02 -1.84 -20.86
CA LYS A 57 0.20 -0.42 -20.57
C LYS A 57 -0.84 0.22 -19.63
N GLU A 58 -2.06 -0.33 -19.53
CA GLU A 58 -3.18 0.30 -18.81
C GLU A 58 -3.81 -0.62 -17.74
N GLU A 59 -3.50 -1.91 -17.78
CA GLU A 59 -3.99 -2.90 -16.82
C GLU A 59 -2.97 -3.99 -16.48
N MET A 60 -3.09 -4.54 -15.27
CA MET A 60 -2.34 -5.69 -14.79
C MET A 60 -3.24 -6.67 -14.05
N THR A 61 -3.04 -7.97 -14.25
CA THR A 61 -3.70 -9.01 -13.44
C THR A 61 -2.79 -9.43 -12.29
N VAL A 62 -3.26 -9.23 -11.07
CA VAL A 62 -2.57 -9.58 -9.82
C VAL A 62 -3.24 -10.80 -9.20
N GLN A 63 -2.43 -11.74 -8.72
CA GLN A 63 -2.87 -12.97 -8.05
C GLN A 63 -2.10 -13.14 -6.73
N TRP A 64 -2.71 -13.81 -5.76
CA TRP A 64 -2.08 -14.10 -4.47
C TRP A 64 -2.61 -15.42 -3.90
N SER A 65 -2.00 -15.91 -2.83
CA SER A 65 -2.46 -17.07 -2.06
C SER A 65 -3.21 -16.62 -0.80
N GLU A 66 -4.08 -17.47 -0.28
CA GLU A 66 -4.69 -17.25 1.04
C GLU A 66 -3.61 -17.28 2.14
N PRO A 67 -3.78 -16.57 3.27
CA PRO A 67 -2.87 -16.68 4.40
C PRO A 67 -2.91 -18.08 5.03
N GLU A 68 -1.81 -18.48 5.68
CA GLU A 68 -1.70 -19.77 6.37
C GLU A 68 -2.74 -19.93 7.49
N LYS A 69 -3.11 -18.82 8.14
CA LYS A 69 -4.06 -18.80 9.26
C LYS A 69 -5.11 -17.70 9.06
N ASP A 70 -6.36 -18.07 9.25
CA ASP A 70 -7.54 -17.19 9.10
C ASP A 70 -7.94 -16.50 10.42
N GLY A 71 -7.25 -16.81 11.53
CA GLY A 71 -7.57 -16.29 12.86
C GLY A 71 -8.78 -16.96 13.52
N GLY A 72 -9.19 -18.14 13.04
CA GLY A 72 -10.32 -18.91 13.56
C GLY A 72 -11.68 -18.47 13.02
N LYS A 73 -11.69 -17.62 11.99
CA LYS A 73 -12.88 -17.18 11.27
C LYS A 73 -12.61 -17.13 9.77
N PRO A 74 -13.57 -17.53 8.93
CA PRO A 74 -13.36 -17.61 7.49
C PRO A 74 -13.05 -16.24 6.89
N ILE A 75 -12.20 -16.25 5.87
CA ILE A 75 -11.85 -15.05 5.11
C ILE A 75 -13.08 -14.61 4.30
N THR A 76 -13.46 -13.34 4.46
CA THR A 76 -14.57 -12.71 3.73
C THR A 76 -14.11 -11.97 2.47
N GLY A 77 -12.80 -11.72 2.33
CA GLY A 77 -12.21 -11.16 1.12
C GLY A 77 -10.85 -10.51 1.34
N TYR A 78 -10.41 -9.73 0.35
CA TYR A 78 -9.07 -9.15 0.30
C TYR A 78 -9.09 -7.67 -0.10
N LEU A 79 -8.18 -6.88 0.50
CA LEU A 79 -7.95 -5.49 0.10
C LEU A 79 -6.62 -5.41 -0.64
N LEU A 80 -6.68 -5.06 -1.93
CA LEU A 80 -5.50 -4.89 -2.76
C LEU A 80 -5.06 -3.42 -2.70
N GLU A 81 -3.78 -3.19 -2.50
CA GLU A 81 -3.17 -1.87 -2.50
C GLU A 81 -2.08 -1.81 -3.58
N LYS A 82 -1.96 -0.66 -4.25
CA LYS A 82 -0.91 -0.37 -5.22
C LYS A 82 -0.04 0.79 -4.76
N ARG A 83 1.22 0.78 -5.15
CA ARG A 83 2.18 1.86 -4.96
C ARG A 83 2.98 2.06 -6.24
N GLU A 84 3.07 3.29 -6.70
CA GLU A 84 3.97 3.69 -7.77
C GLU A 84 5.40 3.81 -7.22
N GLU A 85 6.43 3.51 -8.00
CA GLU A 85 7.83 3.45 -7.51
C GLU A 85 8.28 4.72 -6.79
N HIS A 86 7.86 5.90 -7.26
CA HIS A 86 8.19 7.18 -6.64
C HIS A 86 7.19 7.62 -5.56
N ALA A 87 6.09 6.88 -5.37
CA ALA A 87 5.11 7.18 -4.34
C ALA A 87 5.54 6.57 -3.00
N VAL A 88 5.48 7.39 -1.95
CA VAL A 88 5.75 6.93 -0.57
C VAL A 88 4.58 6.10 -0.02
N ARG A 89 3.35 6.42 -0.44
CA ARG A 89 2.12 5.87 0.14
C ARG A 89 1.52 4.78 -0.74
N TRP A 90 1.02 3.75 -0.08
CA TRP A 90 0.14 2.75 -0.68
C TRP A 90 -1.26 3.33 -0.86
N SER A 91 -1.87 3.06 -2.01
CA SER A 91 -3.23 3.47 -2.36
C SER A 91 -4.12 2.24 -2.54
N PRO A 92 -5.37 2.26 -2.06
CA PRO A 92 -6.29 1.15 -2.27
C PRO A 92 -6.64 1.06 -3.76
N VAL A 93 -6.64 -0.17 -4.30
CA VAL A 93 -7.14 -0.45 -5.65
C VAL A 93 -8.66 -0.52 -5.65
N ASN A 94 -9.24 -1.11 -4.61
CA ASN A 94 -10.66 -1.33 -4.42
C ASN A 94 -11.11 -0.81 -3.05
N LYS A 95 -12.38 -0.40 -2.94
CA LYS A 95 -12.97 0.01 -1.66
C LYS A 95 -13.52 -1.19 -0.89
N ASP A 96 -14.20 -2.09 -1.58
CA ASP A 96 -14.87 -3.26 -1.00
C ASP A 96 -13.99 -4.51 -1.13
N PRO A 97 -13.94 -5.41 -0.13
CA PRO A 97 -13.11 -6.61 -0.20
C PRO A 97 -13.37 -7.47 -1.45
N ILE A 98 -12.30 -7.89 -2.11
CA ILE A 98 -12.34 -8.78 -3.27
C ILE A 98 -12.56 -10.20 -2.77
N PRO A 99 -13.58 -10.94 -3.24
CA PRO A 99 -13.86 -12.30 -2.76
C PRO A 99 -12.92 -13.36 -3.36
N SER A 100 -12.25 -13.07 -4.47
CA SER A 100 -11.30 -13.94 -5.15
C SER A 100 -9.84 -13.61 -4.78
N THR A 101 -8.93 -14.56 -5.05
CA THR A 101 -7.48 -14.38 -4.92
C THR A 101 -6.81 -13.84 -6.19
N ARG A 102 -7.62 -13.22 -7.06
CA ARG A 102 -7.22 -12.67 -8.35
C ARG A 102 -8.00 -11.41 -8.65
N PHE A 103 -7.33 -10.38 -9.15
CA PHE A 103 -7.95 -9.12 -9.54
C PHE A 103 -7.21 -8.43 -10.69
N THR A 104 -7.95 -7.79 -11.59
CA THR A 104 -7.38 -6.97 -12.67
C THR A 104 -7.41 -5.51 -12.27
N VAL A 105 -6.23 -4.93 -12.06
CA VAL A 105 -6.05 -3.50 -11.79
C VAL A 105 -6.04 -2.76 -13.13
N THR A 106 -6.90 -1.77 -13.27
CA THR A 106 -7.02 -0.94 -14.48
C THR A 106 -6.64 0.52 -14.20
N GLY A 107 -6.56 1.34 -15.25
CA GLY A 107 -6.23 2.76 -15.13
C GLY A 107 -4.79 3.00 -14.69
N LEU A 108 -3.87 2.13 -15.13
CA LEU A 108 -2.44 2.31 -14.95
C LEU A 108 -1.92 3.33 -15.97
N LEU A 109 -0.89 4.09 -15.58
CA LEU A 109 -0.20 4.99 -16.48
C LEU A 109 0.89 4.20 -17.23
N PRO A 110 0.94 4.29 -18.57
CA PRO A 110 1.99 3.65 -19.35
C PRO A 110 3.38 4.08 -18.89
N LEU A 111 4.31 3.13 -18.87
CA LEU A 111 5.72 3.31 -18.46
C LEU A 111 5.94 3.64 -16.98
N HIS A 112 4.89 3.63 -16.16
CA HIS A 112 5.05 3.74 -14.70
C HIS A 112 5.23 2.35 -14.07
N ASP A 113 6.05 2.33 -13.02
CA ASP A 113 6.34 1.14 -12.24
C ASP A 113 5.40 1.02 -11.04
N TYR A 114 4.79 -0.16 -10.91
CA TYR A 114 3.82 -0.47 -9.87
C TYR A 114 4.27 -1.64 -9.02
N GLN A 115 4.02 -1.53 -7.72
CA GLN A 115 4.08 -2.62 -6.75
C GLN A 115 2.71 -2.84 -6.12
N TYR A 116 2.45 -4.09 -5.75
CA TYR A 116 1.19 -4.50 -5.15
C TYR A 116 1.43 -5.17 -3.80
N ARG A 117 0.48 -5.01 -2.88
CA ARG A 117 0.40 -5.80 -1.65
C ARG A 117 -1.07 -6.03 -1.29
N VAL A 118 -1.34 -7.08 -0.53
CA VAL A 118 -2.71 -7.49 -0.22
C VAL A 118 -2.89 -7.70 1.28
N LYS A 119 -4.10 -7.44 1.79
CA LYS A 119 -4.52 -7.76 3.16
C LYS A 119 -5.71 -8.70 3.11
N ALA A 120 -5.73 -9.73 3.96
CA ALA A 120 -6.91 -10.57 4.16
C ALA A 120 -7.87 -9.93 5.16
N VAL A 121 -9.17 -10.19 5.00
CA VAL A 121 -10.25 -9.65 5.83
C VAL A 121 -11.13 -10.79 6.31
N ASN A 122 -11.46 -10.82 7.61
CA ASN A 122 -12.50 -11.67 8.18
C ASN A 122 -13.48 -10.82 9.03
N GLU A 123 -14.42 -11.45 9.72
CA GLU A 123 -15.39 -10.75 10.58
C GLU A 123 -14.76 -10.02 11.79
N ILE A 124 -13.56 -10.45 12.22
CA ILE A 124 -12.81 -9.80 13.30
C ILE A 124 -12.16 -8.51 12.78
N GLY A 125 -11.69 -8.51 11.54
CA GLY A 125 -11.21 -7.32 10.87
C GLY A 125 -10.18 -7.59 9.78
N ILE A 126 -9.34 -6.59 9.55
CA ILE A 126 -8.33 -6.58 8.48
C ILE A 126 -6.98 -7.03 9.06
N GLY A 127 -6.40 -8.05 8.44
CA GLY A 127 -5.07 -8.57 8.78
C GLY A 127 -3.93 -7.64 8.36
N SER A 128 -2.71 -8.06 8.69
CA SER A 128 -1.49 -7.37 8.27
C SER A 128 -1.30 -7.46 6.75
N PRO A 129 -0.67 -6.45 6.11
CA PRO A 129 -0.39 -6.52 4.68
C PRO A 129 0.69 -7.56 4.37
N SER A 130 0.58 -8.18 3.20
CA SER A 130 1.63 -9.01 2.61
C SER A 130 2.92 -8.20 2.40
N LYS A 131 4.01 -8.91 2.11
CA LYS A 131 5.17 -8.29 1.43
C LYS A 131 4.73 -7.69 0.10
N ALA A 132 5.43 -6.65 -0.34
CA ALA A 132 5.22 -6.07 -1.65
C ALA A 132 5.65 -7.04 -2.76
N SER A 133 4.95 -7.02 -3.88
CA SER A 133 5.39 -7.65 -5.12
C SER A 133 6.69 -7.03 -5.63
N ARG A 134 7.31 -7.70 -6.60
CA ARG A 134 8.31 -7.04 -7.46
C ARG A 134 7.69 -5.82 -8.16
N ALA A 135 8.50 -4.80 -8.43
CA ALA A 135 8.08 -3.66 -9.25
C ALA A 135 7.93 -4.11 -10.70
N ILE A 136 6.84 -3.71 -11.34
CA ILE A 136 6.53 -4.03 -12.73
C ILE A 136 6.11 -2.77 -13.46
N THR A 137 6.74 -2.51 -14.61
CA THR A 137 6.36 -1.43 -15.53
C THR A 137 5.08 -1.75 -16.29
N ALA A 138 4.13 -0.81 -16.33
CA ALA A 138 2.95 -0.90 -17.17
C ALA A 138 3.30 -0.66 -18.65
N LYS A 139 3.52 -1.74 -19.41
CA LYS A 139 3.84 -1.68 -20.84
C LYS A 139 3.39 -2.93 -21.57
N ASP A 140 3.07 -2.78 -22.86
CA ASP A 140 2.76 -3.91 -23.72
C ASP A 140 4.03 -4.60 -24.20
N ALA A 141 3.95 -5.90 -24.49
CA ALA A 141 5.05 -6.66 -25.10
C ALA A 141 5.50 -6.05 -26.44
N VAL A 142 4.58 -5.44 -27.20
CA VAL A 142 4.87 -4.77 -28.48
C VAL A 142 5.59 -3.43 -28.26
N GLY A 143 5.25 -2.69 -27.20
CA GLY A 143 5.88 -1.41 -26.86
C GLY A 143 7.37 -1.55 -26.49
N MET A 144 7.78 -2.72 -25.98
CA MET A 144 9.19 -3.02 -25.72
C MET A 144 10.05 -2.97 -26.99
N LEU A 145 9.52 -3.46 -28.12
CA LEU A 145 10.24 -3.46 -29.40
C LEU A 145 10.21 -2.09 -30.07
N GLN A 146 9.12 -1.34 -29.94
CA GLN A 146 9.06 0.03 -30.48
C GLN A 146 10.02 0.98 -29.76
N GLN A 147 10.16 0.88 -28.44
CA GLN A 147 11.15 1.68 -27.70
C GLN A 147 12.58 1.38 -28.16
N TYR A 148 12.89 0.11 -28.43
CA TYR A 148 14.20 -0.31 -28.92
C TYR A 148 14.47 0.21 -30.35
N LEU A 149 13.46 0.17 -31.22
CA LEU A 149 13.54 0.74 -32.57
C LEU A 149 13.66 2.27 -32.54
N GLN A 150 13.00 2.95 -31.61
CA GLN A 150 13.10 4.40 -31.47
C GLN A 150 14.51 4.80 -31.00
N LEU A 151 15.06 4.10 -30.00
CA LEU A 151 16.43 4.31 -29.52
C LEU A 151 17.49 4.05 -30.62
N SER A 152 17.32 3.02 -31.45
CA SER A 152 18.23 2.76 -32.56
C SER A 152 18.13 3.82 -33.67
N LEU A 153 16.92 4.32 -33.96
CA LEU A 153 16.70 5.42 -34.90
C LEU A 153 17.35 6.73 -34.42
N PHE A 154 17.29 7.03 -33.12
CA PHE A 154 17.97 8.19 -32.53
C PHE A 154 19.49 8.05 -32.54
N SER A 155 20.01 6.84 -32.32
CA SER A 155 21.45 6.56 -32.40
C SER A 155 21.99 6.69 -33.83
N HIS A 156 21.18 6.32 -34.83
CA HIS A 156 21.50 6.51 -36.25
C HIS A 156 21.43 7.98 -36.72
N HIS A 157 20.66 8.84 -36.04
CA HIS A 157 20.50 10.25 -36.42
C HIS A 157 21.50 11.22 -35.76
N GLY A 158 22.56 10.72 -35.10
CA GLY A 158 23.73 11.54 -34.79
C GLY A 158 23.47 12.76 -33.89
N TYR A 159 22.53 12.69 -32.95
CA TYR A 159 22.38 13.73 -31.94
C TYR A 159 23.50 13.59 -30.91
N GLN A 160 24.50 14.47 -30.98
CA GLN A 160 25.49 14.61 -29.90
C GLN A 160 24.78 15.00 -28.60
N LEU A 161 24.82 14.11 -27.62
CA LEU A 161 24.62 14.45 -26.22
C LEU A 161 25.69 15.48 -25.84
N LYS A 162 25.33 16.77 -25.87
CA LYS A 162 26.16 17.85 -25.36
C LYS A 162 26.10 17.79 -23.83
N LEU A 163 26.90 16.90 -23.24
CA LEU A 163 27.18 16.92 -21.82
C LEU A 163 28.68 16.74 -21.61
N TYR A 164 29.23 17.66 -20.82
CA TYR A 164 30.55 17.61 -20.19
C TYR A 164 31.74 18.13 -21.01
N GLN A 165 31.94 19.46 -20.98
CA GLN A 165 33.24 20.13 -20.73
C GLN A 165 33.06 21.66 -20.81
N ASP A 166 32.57 22.27 -19.72
CA ASP A 166 32.84 23.68 -19.43
C ASP A 166 34.24 23.76 -18.82
N THR A 167 35.26 23.71 -19.65
CA THR A 167 36.60 24.19 -19.29
C THR A 167 37.27 24.69 -20.56
N GLU A 168 37.69 25.96 -20.51
CA GLU A 168 38.65 26.61 -21.41
C GLU A 168 38.13 27.13 -22.75
N CYS A 169 37.49 28.32 -22.73
CA CYS A 169 37.64 29.31 -23.81
C CYS A 169 37.26 30.73 -23.30
N CYS A 170 38.04 31.23 -22.35
CA CYS A 170 38.14 32.67 -22.06
C CYS A 170 39.62 33.09 -22.14
N GLN A 171 40.26 32.80 -23.28
CA GLN A 171 41.43 33.53 -23.71
C GLN A 171 41.27 33.79 -25.20
N LEU A 172 41.08 35.08 -25.52
CA LEU A 172 41.39 35.81 -26.76
C LEU A 172 40.35 36.91 -26.96
N ALA A 173 40.47 37.94 -26.14
CA ALA A 173 40.01 39.29 -26.43
C ALA A 173 40.91 40.28 -25.67
N SER A 174 42.08 40.57 -26.23
CA SER A 174 42.86 41.82 -26.07
C SER A 174 43.90 41.88 -27.17
#